data_AF-A0A6M0HW32-F1
#
_entry.id   AF-A0A6M0HW32-F1
#
_cell.length_a   1.000
_cell.length_b   1.000
_cell.length_c   1.000
_cell.angle_alpha   90.00
_cell.angle_beta   90.00
_cell.angle_gamma   90.00
#
_symmetry.space_group_name_H-M   'P 1'
#
loop_
_entity.id
_entity.type
_entity.pdbx_description
1 polymer ?
#
loop_
_entity_poly.entity_id
_entity_poly.type
_entity_poly.pdbx_seq_one_letter_code
_entity_poly.pdbx_strand_id
1 'polypeptide(L)'
;MRARYQGEAPLSGRDALLRLAALSADLVEIRFTQVGGRSVLIAADTQGRRRVEAEGAPLSTAALVAAASHILPDIRLRGGALLTAYDAYWYPHHDARVLPVLRLRFADPAGTWVHLDPETGELLNRLDRSGRANRWLFDGIHRLDFAILFHNRPAWDAVLWTLSALAAVIALTGVAMGWRRLRR
;
A
#
# COMPACT_ATOMS: atom_id res chain seq x y z
N MET A 1 43.17 -5.86 17.41
CA MET A 1 43.17 -6.93 16.37
C MET A 1 41.75 -7.06 15.85
N ARG A 2 41.41 -6.41 14.73
CA ARG A 2 40.05 -6.43 14.16
C ARG A 2 39.90 -7.70 13.34
N ALA A 3 39.17 -8.68 13.84
CA ALA A 3 38.81 -9.86 13.07
C ALA A 3 37.96 -9.40 11.87
N ARG A 4 38.56 -9.44 10.68
CA ARG A 4 37.83 -9.29 9.41
C ARG A 4 37.04 -10.58 9.25
N TYR A 5 35.72 -10.46 9.21
CA TYR A 5 34.81 -11.56 8.91
C TYR A 5 35.15 -12.10 7.50
N GLN A 6 35.91 -13.19 7.43
CA GLN A 6 36.19 -13.97 6.21
C GLN A 6 35.02 -14.92 5.93
N GLY A 7 33.84 -14.35 5.71
CA GLY A 7 32.75 -15.09 5.10
C GLY A 7 32.68 -14.69 3.63
N GLU A 8 33.10 -15.57 2.71
CA GLU A 8 32.46 -15.59 1.40
C GLU A 8 31.02 -16.08 1.61
N ALA A 9 30.16 -15.21 2.14
CA ALA A 9 28.76 -15.33 1.77
C ALA A 9 28.75 -14.89 0.30
N PRO A 10 28.41 -15.77 -0.67
CA PRO A 10 28.09 -15.26 -1.99
C PRO A 10 27.06 -14.17 -1.77
N LEU A 11 27.35 -12.94 -2.21
CA LEU A 11 26.32 -11.91 -2.27
C LEU A 11 25.21 -12.54 -3.12
N SER A 12 24.14 -13.01 -2.49
CA SER A 12 23.03 -13.63 -3.20
C SER A 12 22.50 -12.58 -4.16
N GLY A 13 22.60 -12.86 -5.46
CA GLY A 13 22.32 -11.88 -6.51
C GLY A 13 23.51 -11.05 -7.02
N ARG A 14 24.79 -11.40 -6.74
CA ARG A 14 25.96 -10.79 -7.40
C ARG A 14 25.89 -10.90 -8.92
N ASP A 15 25.54 -12.07 -9.42
CA ASP A 15 25.43 -12.30 -10.86
C ASP A 15 24.27 -11.49 -11.45
N ALA A 16 23.15 -11.38 -10.71
CA ALA A 16 22.02 -10.53 -11.09
C ALA A 16 22.41 -9.04 -11.07
N LEU A 17 23.18 -8.59 -10.08
CA LEU A 17 23.73 -7.23 -10.01
C LEU A 17 24.62 -6.93 -11.21
N LEU A 18 25.54 -7.84 -11.54
CA LEU A 18 26.45 -7.69 -12.68
C LEU A 18 25.69 -7.69 -14.01
N ARG A 19 24.64 -8.54 -14.15
CA ARG A 19 23.75 -8.52 -15.31
C ARG A 19 23.01 -7.19 -15.42
N LEU A 20 22.39 -6.70 -14.35
CA LEU A 20 21.66 -5.42 -14.35
C LEU A 20 22.58 -4.23 -14.67
N ALA A 21 23.75 -4.18 -14.05
CA ALA A 21 24.75 -3.14 -14.33
C ALA A 21 25.29 -3.20 -15.77
N ALA A 22 25.36 -4.38 -16.38
CA ALA A 22 25.74 -4.54 -17.78
C ALA A 22 24.60 -4.17 -18.76
N LEU A 23 23.34 -4.22 -18.31
CA LEU A 23 22.17 -3.95 -19.15
C LEU A 23 21.84 -2.46 -19.26
N SER A 24 22.21 -1.62 -18.29
CA SER A 24 21.94 -0.18 -18.37
C SER A 24 22.97 0.66 -17.61
N ALA A 25 23.57 1.62 -18.32
CA ALA A 25 24.57 2.54 -17.78
C ALA A 25 23.95 3.73 -17.01
N ASP A 26 22.63 3.86 -17.04
CA ASP A 26 21.80 4.94 -16.48
C ASP A 26 21.07 4.53 -15.20
N LEU A 27 21.49 3.43 -14.60
CA LEU A 27 20.89 2.85 -13.40
C LEU A 27 21.30 3.66 -12.16
N VAL A 28 20.33 4.15 -11.39
CA VAL A 28 20.56 5.07 -10.25
C VAL A 28 20.24 4.46 -8.89
N GLU A 29 19.37 3.44 -8.85
CA GLU A 29 19.02 2.74 -7.62
C GLU A 29 19.03 1.24 -7.85
N ILE A 30 19.63 0.49 -6.93
CA ILE A 30 19.49 -0.96 -6.84
C ILE A 30 19.09 -1.30 -5.41
N ARG A 31 17.95 -1.95 -5.26
CA ARG A 31 17.43 -2.44 -3.99
C ARG A 31 17.40 -3.95 -4.01
N PHE A 32 17.82 -4.54 -2.90
CA PHE A 32 17.74 -5.98 -2.67
C PHE A 32 16.61 -6.23 -1.68
N THR A 33 15.74 -7.17 -2.00
CA THR A 33 14.73 -7.70 -1.08
C THR A 33 14.79 -9.23 -1.07
N GLN A 34 14.21 -9.83 -0.01
CA GLN A 34 14.16 -11.27 0.16
C GLN A 34 12.70 -11.72 0.20
N VAL A 35 12.36 -12.71 -0.63
CA VAL A 35 11.02 -13.28 -0.69
C VAL A 35 11.13 -14.79 -0.60
N GLY A 36 10.66 -15.38 0.51
CA GLY A 36 10.72 -16.84 0.72
C GLY A 36 12.15 -17.41 0.64
N GLY A 37 13.14 -16.65 1.13
CA GLY A 37 14.56 -17.03 1.08
C GLY A 37 15.27 -16.74 -0.24
N ARG A 38 14.57 -16.22 -1.26
CA ARG A 38 15.12 -15.90 -2.58
C ARG A 38 15.43 -14.42 -2.69
N SER A 39 16.59 -14.07 -3.26
CA SER A 39 16.93 -12.67 -3.52
C SER A 39 16.17 -12.12 -4.70
N VAL A 40 15.69 -10.89 -4.56
CA VAL A 40 15.00 -10.13 -5.60
C VAL A 40 15.68 -8.78 -5.69
N LEU A 41 16.28 -8.50 -6.85
CA LEU A 41 16.85 -7.20 -7.16
C LEU A 41 15.81 -6.35 -7.87
N ILE A 42 15.75 -5.10 -7.45
CA ILE A 42 14.91 -4.06 -8.04
C ILE A 42 15.84 -2.94 -8.46
N ALA A 43 15.99 -2.74 -9.76
CA ALA A 43 16.75 -1.65 -10.33
C ALA A 43 15.82 -0.53 -10.81
N ALA A 44 16.23 0.72 -10.65
CA ALA A 44 15.59 1.88 -11.26
C ALA A 44 16.61 2.73 -12.04
N ASP A 45 16.21 3.19 -13.22
CA ASP A 45 17.00 4.11 -14.05
C ASP A 45 16.70 5.59 -13.77
N THR A 46 17.48 6.48 -14.37
CA THR A 46 17.27 7.94 -14.29
C THR A 46 15.88 8.41 -14.74
N GLN A 47 15.15 7.61 -15.51
CA GLN A 47 13.79 7.89 -15.97
C GLN A 47 12.71 7.30 -15.04
N GLY A 48 13.11 6.63 -13.97
CA GLY A 48 12.23 5.97 -13.00
C GLY A 48 11.67 4.64 -13.48
N ARG A 49 12.14 4.08 -14.60
CA ARG A 49 11.70 2.75 -15.06
C ARG A 49 12.32 1.70 -14.17
N ARG A 50 11.48 0.78 -13.68
CA ARG A 50 11.90 -0.30 -12.79
C ARG A 50 12.14 -1.58 -13.58
N ARG A 51 13.16 -2.34 -13.16
CA ARG A 51 13.40 -3.72 -13.58
C ARG A 51 13.55 -4.60 -12.36
N VAL A 52 12.87 -5.73 -12.36
CA VAL A 52 12.88 -6.68 -11.24
C VAL A 52 13.47 -8.00 -11.71
N GLU A 53 14.47 -8.49 -10.99
CA GLU A 53 15.11 -9.77 -11.26
C GLU A 53 15.11 -10.60 -9.97
N ALA A 54 14.39 -11.71 -9.99
CA ALA A 54 14.38 -12.68 -8.90
C ALA A 54 15.40 -13.78 -9.16
N GLU A 55 16.06 -14.25 -8.11
CA GLU A 55 16.97 -15.38 -8.16
C GLU A 55 16.21 -16.66 -8.55
N GLY A 56 16.62 -17.28 -9.66
CA GLY A 56 15.96 -18.45 -10.24
C GLY A 56 14.81 -18.07 -11.17
N ALA A 57 13.59 -18.50 -10.84
CA ALA A 57 12.39 -18.22 -11.64
C ALA A 57 11.78 -16.83 -11.33
N PRO A 58 10.94 -16.25 -12.20
CA PRO A 58 10.15 -15.08 -11.83
C PRO A 58 9.31 -15.32 -10.55
N LEU A 59 9.05 -14.26 -9.79
CA LEU A 59 8.14 -14.33 -8.64
C LEU A 59 6.73 -14.66 -9.14
N SER A 60 6.22 -15.82 -8.73
CA SER A 60 4.84 -16.22 -9.00
C SER A 60 3.94 -15.88 -7.81
N THR A 61 2.65 -15.70 -8.07
CA THR A 61 1.66 -15.51 -6.99
C THR A 61 1.71 -16.66 -5.98
N ALA A 62 1.93 -17.90 -6.42
CA ALA A 62 2.08 -19.05 -5.54
C ALA A 62 3.32 -18.93 -4.62
N ALA A 63 4.45 -18.46 -5.16
CA ALA A 63 5.66 -18.22 -4.37
C ALA A 63 5.45 -17.11 -3.33
N LEU A 64 4.72 -16.04 -3.69
CA LEU A 64 4.37 -14.97 -2.76
C LEU A 64 3.41 -15.44 -1.67
N VAL A 65 2.41 -16.25 -2.01
CA VAL A 65 1.49 -16.86 -1.03
C VAL A 65 2.25 -17.76 -0.07
N ALA A 66 3.19 -18.56 -0.57
CA ALA A 66 4.06 -19.39 0.27
C ALA A 66 4.97 -18.54 1.16
N ALA A 67 5.58 -17.47 0.63
CA ALA A 67 6.41 -16.57 1.42
C ALA A 67 5.60 -15.80 2.47
N ALA A 68 4.33 -15.51 2.20
CA ALA A 68 3.46 -14.74 3.09
C ALA A 68 3.16 -15.46 4.41
N SER A 69 3.30 -16.79 4.50
CA SER A 69 3.17 -17.50 5.78
C SER A 69 4.23 -17.07 6.80
N HIS A 70 5.33 -16.48 6.35
CA HIS A 70 6.36 -15.92 7.24
C HIS A 70 6.00 -14.54 7.79
N ILE A 71 5.01 -13.83 7.22
CA ILE A 71 4.59 -12.50 7.70
C ILE A 71 3.88 -12.63 9.05
N LEU A 72 3.02 -13.65 9.18
CA LEU A 72 2.33 -14.00 10.42
C LEU A 72 2.53 -15.50 10.66
N PRO A 73 3.59 -15.88 11.42
CA PRO A 73 3.84 -17.28 11.73
C PRO A 73 2.63 -17.87 12.46
N ASP A 74 2.37 -19.15 12.19
CA ASP A 74 1.28 -19.95 12.79
C ASP A 74 -0.16 -19.49 12.47
N ILE A 75 -0.32 -18.44 11.65
CA ILE A 75 -1.63 -17.98 11.20
C ILE A 75 -1.90 -18.47 9.79
N ARG A 76 -2.96 -19.27 9.65
CA ARG A 76 -3.42 -19.76 8.35
C ARG A 76 -3.89 -18.60 7.46
N LEU A 77 -3.51 -18.64 6.19
CA LEU A 77 -4.12 -17.80 5.15
C LEU A 77 -5.57 -18.21 4.94
N ARG A 78 -6.49 -17.25 5.08
CA ARG A 78 -7.92 -17.41 4.78
C ARG A 78 -8.17 -17.37 3.27
N GLY A 79 -7.35 -16.64 2.52
CA GLY A 79 -7.43 -16.56 1.06
C GLY A 79 -6.61 -15.40 0.50
N GLY A 80 -6.59 -15.30 -0.82
CA GLY A 80 -5.89 -14.24 -1.53
C GLY A 80 -6.52 -13.95 -2.89
N ALA A 81 -6.33 -12.73 -3.38
CA ALA A 81 -6.80 -12.32 -4.70
C ALA A 81 -5.80 -11.33 -5.32
N LEU A 82 -5.50 -11.52 -6.60
CA LEU A 82 -4.82 -10.52 -7.40
C LEU A 82 -5.86 -9.48 -7.84
N LEU A 83 -5.72 -8.25 -7.33
CA LEU A 83 -6.60 -7.15 -7.70
C LEU A 83 -6.02 -6.47 -8.92
N THR A 84 -6.79 -6.47 -10.00
CA THR A 84 -6.49 -5.79 -11.26
C THR A 84 -7.26 -4.47 -11.43
N ALA A 85 -8.15 -4.17 -10.49
CA ALA A 85 -8.92 -2.94 -10.43
C ALA A 85 -8.95 -2.41 -8.99
N TYR A 86 -9.16 -1.10 -8.86
CA TYR A 86 -9.28 -0.45 -7.57
C TYR A 86 -10.55 -0.86 -6.83
N ASP A 87 -10.50 -0.81 -5.50
CA ASP A 87 -11.65 -1.06 -4.62
C ASP A 87 -11.66 -0.10 -3.44
N ALA A 88 -12.61 -0.26 -2.51
CA ALA A 88 -12.76 0.62 -1.34
C ALA A 88 -11.52 0.71 -0.42
N TYR A 89 -10.59 -0.25 -0.51
CA TYR A 89 -9.40 -0.35 0.33
C TYR A 89 -8.09 -0.20 -0.46
N TRP A 90 -8.16 -0.06 -1.78
CA TRP A 90 -7.01 0.08 -2.66
C TRP A 90 -7.36 0.95 -3.86
N TYR A 91 -7.13 2.25 -3.75
CA TYR A 91 -7.27 3.23 -4.83
C TYR A 91 -6.39 4.46 -4.56
N PRO A 92 -5.98 5.21 -5.59
CA PRO A 92 -5.05 6.31 -5.43
C PRO A 92 -5.81 7.57 -5.01
N HIS A 93 -5.82 7.89 -3.71
CA HIS A 93 -6.35 9.17 -3.22
C HIS A 93 -5.23 10.19 -2.96
N HIS A 94 -4.38 9.91 -1.96
CA HIS A 94 -3.20 10.72 -1.64
C HIS A 94 -1.89 10.06 -2.06
N ASP A 95 -1.84 8.74 -1.98
CA ASP A 95 -0.67 7.95 -2.38
C ASP A 95 -0.93 7.24 -3.71
N ALA A 96 0.12 7.10 -4.51
CA ALA A 96 0.08 6.22 -5.67
C ALA A 96 -0.22 4.78 -5.22
N ARG A 97 -1.20 4.14 -5.87
CA ARG A 97 -1.53 2.72 -5.65
C ARG A 97 -1.32 1.97 -6.95
N VAL A 98 -0.34 1.07 -6.95
CA VAL A 98 -0.03 0.25 -8.12
C VAL A 98 -1.09 -0.84 -8.33
N LEU A 99 -1.30 -1.21 -9.58
CA LEU A 99 -2.05 -2.39 -9.99
C LEU A 99 -1.20 -3.17 -11.02
N PRO A 100 -1.30 -4.52 -11.05
CA PRO A 100 -2.07 -5.34 -10.12
C PRO A 100 -1.43 -5.38 -8.71
N VAL A 101 -2.23 -5.71 -7.69
CA VAL A 101 -1.74 -5.91 -6.32
C VAL A 101 -2.25 -7.23 -5.75
N LEU A 102 -1.39 -8.00 -5.08
CA LEU A 102 -1.81 -9.24 -4.44
C LEU A 102 -2.32 -8.94 -3.03
N ARG A 103 -3.63 -9.08 -2.80
CA ARG A 103 -4.21 -8.99 -1.46
C ARG A 103 -4.32 -10.37 -0.83
N LEU A 104 -3.67 -10.57 0.31
CA LEU A 104 -3.81 -11.78 1.12
C LEU A 104 -4.57 -11.47 2.42
N ARG A 105 -5.36 -12.44 2.88
CA ARG A 105 -6.17 -12.34 4.09
C ARG A 105 -5.80 -13.45 5.05
N PHE A 106 -5.51 -13.09 6.29
CA PHE A 106 -5.15 -14.02 7.35
C PHE A 106 -6.36 -14.38 8.22
N ALA A 107 -6.30 -15.56 8.84
CA ALA A 107 -7.33 -16.08 9.72
C ALA A 107 -7.06 -15.76 11.21
N ASP A 108 -6.30 -14.71 11.50
CA ASP A 108 -6.07 -14.19 12.86
C ASP A 108 -7.32 -13.51 13.44
N PRO A 109 -7.42 -13.36 14.76
CA PRO A 109 -8.54 -12.65 15.40
C PRO A 109 -8.75 -11.22 14.88
N ALA A 110 -7.66 -10.51 14.55
CA ALA A 110 -7.72 -9.16 13.99
C ALA A 110 -8.13 -9.16 12.50
N GLY A 111 -8.17 -10.32 11.84
CA GLY A 111 -8.53 -10.46 10.43
C GLY A 111 -7.65 -9.60 9.54
N THR A 112 -6.33 -9.77 9.66
CA THR A 112 -5.30 -8.99 8.99
C THR A 112 -5.33 -9.22 7.48
N TRP A 113 -5.27 -8.14 6.73
CA TRP A 113 -5.07 -8.12 5.29
C TRP A 113 -3.69 -7.56 5.00
N VAL A 114 -3.03 -8.08 3.98
CA VAL A 114 -1.79 -7.53 3.45
C VAL A 114 -1.93 -7.34 1.95
N HIS A 115 -1.28 -6.31 1.44
CA HIS A 115 -1.16 -6.03 0.01
C HIS A 115 0.30 -6.11 -0.37
N LEU A 116 0.60 -6.99 -1.32
CA LEU A 116 1.95 -7.25 -1.82
C LEU A 116 2.04 -6.79 -3.27
N ASP A 117 3.16 -6.17 -3.62
CA ASP A 117 3.54 -5.98 -5.02
C ASP A 117 3.82 -7.37 -5.63
N PRO A 118 3.10 -7.77 -6.70
CA PRO A 118 3.26 -9.09 -7.30
C PRO A 118 4.59 -9.27 -8.04
N GLU A 119 5.25 -8.19 -8.47
CA GLU A 119 6.52 -8.24 -9.17
C GLU A 119 7.69 -8.32 -8.19
N THR A 120 7.62 -7.55 -7.10
CA THR A 120 8.76 -7.36 -6.19
C THR A 120 8.62 -8.13 -4.88
N GLY A 121 7.40 -8.53 -4.52
CA GLY A 121 7.06 -9.10 -3.22
C GLY A 121 7.08 -8.10 -2.07
N GLU A 122 7.20 -6.80 -2.34
CA GLU A 122 7.21 -5.75 -1.33
C GLU A 122 5.86 -5.68 -0.60
N LEU A 123 5.90 -5.54 0.74
CA LEU A 123 4.70 -5.31 1.54
C LEU A 123 4.28 -3.85 1.44
N LEU A 124 3.28 -3.58 0.61
CA LEU A 124 2.82 -2.22 0.33
C LEU A 124 1.83 -1.70 1.37
N ASN A 125 1.08 -2.60 2.02
CA ASN A 125 0.13 -2.22 3.06
C ASN A 125 -0.22 -3.40 3.96
N ARG A 126 -0.54 -3.11 5.22
CA ARG A 126 -1.09 -4.05 6.20
C ARG A 126 -2.30 -3.40 6.87
N LEU A 127 -3.42 -4.11 6.91
CA LEU A 127 -4.69 -3.58 7.40
C LEU A 127 -5.47 -4.63 8.20
N ASP A 128 -5.69 -4.36 9.47
CA ASP A 128 -6.46 -5.20 10.38
C ASP A 128 -7.90 -4.68 10.58
N ARG A 129 -8.65 -5.28 11.52
CA ARG A 129 -10.04 -4.88 11.80
C ARG A 129 -10.16 -3.45 12.31
N SER A 130 -9.29 -3.01 13.22
CA SER A 130 -9.31 -1.64 13.76
C SER A 130 -8.91 -0.64 12.68
N GLY A 131 -7.90 -0.95 11.86
CA GLY A 131 -7.50 -0.15 10.71
C GLY A 131 -8.63 -0.01 9.68
N ARG A 132 -9.38 -1.10 9.40
CA ARG A 132 -10.60 -1.01 8.56
C ARG A 132 -11.68 -0.14 9.19
N ALA A 133 -11.89 -0.21 10.50
CA ALA A 133 -12.85 0.66 11.18
C ALA A 133 -12.40 2.14 11.09
N ASN A 134 -11.12 2.42 11.34
CA ASN A 134 -10.54 3.75 11.21
C ASN A 134 -10.68 4.29 9.79
N ARG A 135 -10.40 3.47 8.77
CA ARG A 135 -10.58 3.84 7.36
C ARG A 135 -12.00 4.34 7.07
N TRP A 136 -13.03 3.74 7.65
CA TRP A 136 -14.41 4.17 7.43
C TRP A 136 -14.81 5.37 8.29
N LEU A 137 -14.48 5.36 9.59
CA LEU A 137 -14.89 6.40 10.52
C LEU A 137 -14.12 7.69 10.30
N PHE A 138 -12.81 7.59 10.08
CA PHE A 138 -11.96 8.75 9.88
C PHE A 138 -11.83 9.09 8.40
N ASP A 139 -11.21 8.24 7.59
CA ASP A 139 -10.99 8.62 6.19
C ASP A 139 -12.33 8.75 5.42
N GLY A 140 -13.24 7.78 5.57
CA GLY A 140 -14.57 7.84 4.97
C GLY A 140 -15.39 9.04 5.46
N ILE A 141 -15.88 8.99 6.70
CA ILE A 141 -16.83 9.99 7.20
C ILE A 141 -16.17 11.34 7.48
N HIS A 142 -15.00 11.36 8.15
CA HIS A 142 -14.38 12.62 8.59
C HIS A 142 -13.66 13.34 7.44
N ARG A 143 -13.05 12.61 6.50
CA ARG A 143 -12.36 13.22 5.34
C ARG A 143 -13.16 13.18 4.04
N LEU A 144 -14.35 12.58 4.05
CA LEU A 144 -15.17 12.36 2.86
C LEU A 144 -14.43 11.53 1.78
N ASP A 145 -13.55 10.61 2.21
CA ASP A 145 -12.71 9.81 1.33
C ASP A 145 -13.40 8.47 0.98
N PHE A 146 -14.25 8.51 -0.04
CA PHE A 146 -14.93 7.32 -0.56
C PHE A 146 -14.50 7.05 -2.00
N ALA A 147 -14.16 5.79 -2.30
CA ALA A 147 -13.76 5.38 -3.65
C ALA A 147 -14.79 5.78 -4.72
N ILE A 148 -16.09 5.68 -4.44
CA ILE A 148 -17.13 6.06 -5.39
C ILE A 148 -17.17 7.58 -5.67
N LEU A 149 -16.91 8.40 -4.66
CA LEU A 149 -16.85 9.85 -4.81
C LEU A 149 -15.55 10.28 -5.49
N PHE A 150 -14.45 9.57 -5.22
CA PHE A 150 -13.19 9.77 -5.93
C PHE A 150 -13.34 9.58 -7.44
N HIS A 151 -14.02 8.51 -7.87
CA HIS A 151 -14.25 8.25 -9.29
C HIS A 151 -15.34 9.15 -9.91
N ASN A 152 -16.08 9.92 -9.11
CA ASN A 152 -17.18 10.77 -9.57
C ASN A 152 -17.11 12.16 -8.94
N ARG A 153 -16.32 13.03 -9.58
CA ARG A 153 -16.05 14.37 -9.06
C ARG A 153 -17.32 15.23 -8.84
N PRO A 154 -18.29 15.27 -9.77
CA PRO A 154 -19.55 15.98 -9.53
C PRO A 154 -20.32 15.49 -8.30
N ALA A 155 -20.34 14.18 -8.04
CA ALA A 155 -20.99 13.63 -6.85
C ALA A 155 -20.28 14.09 -5.56
N TRP A 156 -18.94 14.14 -5.59
CA TRP A 156 -18.16 14.67 -4.47
C TRP A 156 -18.50 16.13 -4.19
N ASP A 157 -18.54 16.97 -5.23
CA ASP A 157 -18.86 18.41 -5.09
C ASP A 157 -20.26 18.62 -4.51
N ALA A 158 -21.26 17.86 -4.99
CA ALA A 158 -22.64 17.92 -4.49
C ALA A 158 -22.74 17.57 -3.00
N VAL A 159 -22.02 16.52 -2.56
CA VAL A 159 -22.00 16.14 -1.14
C VAL A 159 -21.30 17.22 -0.30
N LEU A 160 -20.15 17.72 -0.76
CA LEU A 160 -19.42 18.76 -0.05
C LEU A 160 -20.25 20.03 0.11
N TRP A 161 -20.87 20.52 -0.96
CA TRP A 161 -21.70 21.73 -0.91
C TRP A 161 -22.90 21.56 0.02
N THR A 162 -23.54 20.39 0.00
CA THR A 162 -24.66 20.08 0.89
C THR A 162 -24.25 20.12 2.36
N LEU A 163 -23.15 19.44 2.70
CA LEU A 163 -22.62 19.43 4.08
C LEU A 163 -22.18 20.83 4.53
N SER A 164 -21.58 21.60 3.63
CA SER A 164 -21.14 22.97 3.89
C SER A 164 -22.32 23.92 4.13
N ALA A 165 -23.37 23.83 3.33
CA ALA A 165 -24.59 24.60 3.50
C ALA A 165 -25.28 24.28 4.83
N LEU A 166 -25.36 23.00 5.21
CA LEU A 166 -25.92 22.59 6.50
C LEU A 166 -25.10 23.15 7.68
N ALA A 167 -23.77 23.06 7.62
CA ALA A 167 -22.89 23.63 8.62
C ALA A 167 -23.07 25.17 8.72
N ALA A 168 -23.22 25.86 7.58
CA ALA A 168 -23.47 27.28 7.54
C ALA A 168 -24.82 27.65 8.20
N VAL A 169 -25.89 26.90 7.93
CA VAL A 169 -27.19 27.11 8.59
C VAL A 169 -27.06 26.94 10.10
N ILE A 170 -26.40 25.88 10.57
CA ILE A 170 -26.18 25.65 12.00
C ILE A 170 -25.39 26.82 12.62
N ALA A 171 -24.30 27.25 11.98
CA ALA A 171 -23.50 28.38 12.46
C ALA A 171 -24.32 29.69 12.53
N LEU A 172 -25.09 30.00 11.48
CA LEU A 172 -25.94 31.19 11.43
C LEU A 172 -27.03 31.17 12.51
N THR A 173 -27.64 30.02 12.78
CA THR A 173 -28.62 29.89 13.87
C THR A 173 -27.97 30.14 15.23
N GLY A 174 -26.76 29.61 15.47
CA GLY A 174 -25.98 29.87 16.69
C GLY A 174 -25.65 31.35 16.87
N VAL A 175 -25.17 32.02 15.81
CA VAL A 175 -24.90 33.46 15.81
C VAL A 175 -26.16 34.28 16.09
N ALA A 176 -27.27 33.95 15.42
CA ALA A 176 -28.54 34.65 15.63
C ALA A 176 -29.07 34.50 17.06
N MET A 177 -28.97 33.30 17.65
CA MET A 177 -29.34 33.06 19.05
C MET A 177 -28.42 33.81 20.02
N GLY A 178 -27.11 33.78 19.80
CA GLY A 178 -26.14 34.50 20.61
C GLY A 178 -26.35 36.01 20.57
N TRP A 179 -26.57 36.57 19.39
CA TRP A 179 -26.88 37.99 19.20
C TRP A 179 -28.17 38.41 19.91
N ARG A 180 -29.24 37.62 19.78
CA ARG A 180 -30.51 37.88 20.49
C ARG A 180 -30.34 37.88 22.00
N ARG A 181 -29.43 37.04 22.54
CA ARG A 181 -29.15 36.98 23.98
C ARG A 181 -28.38 38.20 24.47
N LEU A 182 -27.41 38.71 23.71
CA LEU A 182 -26.61 39.89 24.10
C LEU A 182 -27.39 41.21 24.01
N ARG A 183 -28.45 41.25 23.19
CA ARG A 183 -29.33 42.42 23.06
C ARG A 183 -30.45 42.49 24.11
N ARG A 184 -30.60 41.45 24.93
CA ARG A 184 -31.48 41.46 26.11
C ARG A 184 -30.66 41.86 27.32
#